data_AF-A0A0C3H4S3-F1
#
_entry.id   AF-A0A0C3H4S3-F1
#
_cell.length_a   1.000
_cell.length_b   1.000
_cell.length_c   1.000
_cell.angle_alpha   90.00
_cell.angle_beta   90.00
_cell.angle_gamma   90.00
#
_symmetry.space_group_name_H-M   'P 1'
#
loop_
_entity.id
_entity.type
_entity.pdbx_description
1 polymer ?
#
loop_
_entity_poly.entity_id
_entity_poly.type
_entity_poly.pdbx_seq_one_letter_code
_entity_poly.pdbx_strand_id
1 'polypeptide(L)'
;MKLTSVLCLFATGAIAAALPKPARGIRAPVDKDDTYGLNFDKRADSDETYGLNFDKRADSDETYGLNFDKRAEKDEAYGLNFDKRAESDDTYGLNFDKRADNDDTYGLNFDKRADSDDTYGLNFDKRADSDDTYGLNFDKRADKDETYGLNFNKRADEDETYGLNFDKRADKDETYGLNFD
;
A
#
# COMPACT_ATOMS: atom_id res chain seq x y z
N MET A 1 37.25 -53.87 -22.22
CA MET A 1 37.49 -54.33 -20.84
C MET A 1 36.17 -54.28 -20.10
N LYS A 2 35.75 -55.40 -19.50
CA LYS A 2 34.59 -55.53 -18.60
C LYS A 2 35.04 -55.27 -17.15
N LEU A 3 34.13 -54.78 -16.30
CA LEU A 3 33.77 -55.25 -14.93
C LEU A 3 32.75 -54.22 -14.35
N THR A 4 31.44 -54.46 -14.23
CA THR A 4 30.65 -55.19 -13.20
C THR A 4 30.90 -54.83 -11.72
N SER A 5 29.89 -54.15 -11.14
CA SER A 5 29.17 -54.32 -9.84
C SER A 5 29.89 -54.29 -8.49
N VAL A 6 29.32 -53.50 -7.53
CA VAL A 6 28.81 -53.84 -6.16
C VAL A 6 28.18 -52.52 -5.61
N LEU A 7 26.86 -52.31 -5.53
CA LEU A 7 25.81 -52.75 -4.59
C LEU A 7 25.96 -52.32 -3.10
N CYS A 8 25.00 -51.48 -2.67
CA CYS A 8 24.47 -51.24 -1.31
C CYS A 8 25.34 -50.55 -0.24
N LEU A 9 24.86 -49.40 0.29
CA LEU A 9 24.19 -49.39 1.59
C LEU A 9 23.31 -48.14 1.78
N PHE A 10 22.15 -48.37 2.40
CA PHE A 10 21.13 -47.42 2.82
C PHE A 10 21.62 -46.44 3.88
N ALA A 11 21.14 -45.19 3.84
CA ALA A 11 20.62 -44.50 5.02
C ALA A 11 19.88 -43.22 4.59
N THR A 12 18.55 -43.31 4.69
CA THR A 12 17.63 -42.19 4.78
C THR A 12 18.07 -41.21 5.87
N GLY A 13 18.25 -39.95 5.50
CA GLY A 13 18.48 -38.85 6.43
C GLY A 13 17.94 -37.57 5.84
N ALA A 14 16.61 -37.46 5.75
CA ALA A 14 15.98 -36.16 5.57
C ALA A 14 16.31 -35.33 6.81
N ILE A 15 17.31 -34.46 6.71
CA ILE A 15 17.46 -33.36 7.65
C ILE A 15 16.34 -32.40 7.30
N ALA A 16 15.15 -32.65 7.88
CA ALA A 16 14.15 -31.62 8.03
C ALA A 16 14.80 -30.54 8.90
N ALA A 17 15.37 -29.52 8.25
CA ALA A 17 15.71 -28.29 8.90
C ALA A 17 14.40 -27.75 9.48
N ALA A 18 14.20 -28.00 10.78
CA ALA A 18 13.14 -27.37 11.53
C ALA A 18 13.46 -25.87 11.51
N LEU A 19 12.85 -25.16 10.57
CA LEU A 19 12.74 -23.71 10.66
C LEU A 19 12.16 -23.42 12.05
N PRO A 20 12.79 -22.54 12.85
CA PRO A 20 12.21 -22.17 14.13
C PRO A 20 10.81 -21.62 13.83
N LYS A 21 9.78 -22.26 14.40
CA LYS A 21 8.43 -21.69 14.39
C LYS A 21 8.56 -20.29 15.00
N PRO A 22 8.04 -19.23 14.37
CA PRO A 22 8.01 -17.93 15.01
C PRO A 22 7.26 -18.12 16.33
N ALA A 23 7.95 -17.85 17.43
CA ALA A 23 7.30 -17.80 18.72
C ALA A 23 6.31 -16.64 18.62
N ARG A 24 5.01 -16.95 18.59
CA ARG A 24 3.94 -15.97 18.85
C ARG A 24 4.05 -15.54 20.31
N GLY A 25 5.06 -14.71 20.59
CA GLY A 25 5.13 -13.93 21.79
C GLY A 25 4.17 -12.77 21.61
N ILE A 26 2.98 -12.87 22.18
CA ILE A 26 2.15 -11.68 22.41
C ILE A 26 2.93 -10.86 23.45
N ARG A 27 3.86 -10.04 22.97
CA ARG A 27 4.53 -9.03 23.78
C ARG A 27 3.42 -8.05 24.19
N ALA A 28 3.40 -7.66 25.46
CA ALA A 28 2.54 -6.55 25.87
C ALA A 28 2.82 -5.34 24.96
N PRO A 29 1.82 -4.50 24.65
CA PRO A 29 2.06 -3.27 23.89
C PRO A 29 3.20 -2.52 24.57
N VAL A 30 4.19 -2.16 23.76
CA VAL A 30 5.34 -1.37 24.19
C VAL A 30 5.04 0.08 23.82
N ASP A 31 5.28 1.01 24.74
CA ASP A 31 4.97 2.44 24.53
C ASP A 31 5.72 3.02 23.31
N LYS A 32 6.97 2.58 23.08
CA LYS A 32 7.76 2.92 21.89
C LYS A 32 8.73 1.79 21.54
N ASP A 33 8.83 1.42 20.26
CA ASP A 33 9.77 0.42 19.76
C ASP A 33 10.49 0.93 18.51
N ASP A 34 11.83 0.91 18.52
CA ASP A 34 12.67 1.33 17.41
C ASP A 34 13.46 0.11 16.91
N THR A 35 13.26 -0.32 15.66
CA THR A 35 13.87 -1.58 15.16
C THR A 35 14.41 -1.50 13.74
N TYR A 36 15.40 -2.35 13.47
CA TYR A 36 16.06 -2.50 12.18
C TYR A 36 16.00 -3.95 11.70
N GLY A 37 15.79 -4.15 10.40
CA GLY A 37 15.89 -5.46 9.76
C GLY A 37 14.54 -6.12 9.48
N LEU A 38 14.39 -7.37 9.90
CA LEU A 38 13.18 -8.17 9.65
C LEU A 38 12.31 -8.20 10.91
N ASN A 39 11.09 -7.66 10.83
CA ASN A 39 10.14 -7.61 11.94
C ASN A 39 8.85 -8.36 11.59
N PHE A 40 8.29 -9.07 12.58
CA PHE A 40 7.08 -9.87 12.44
C PHE A 40 6.15 -9.65 13.64
N ASP A 41 4.84 -9.64 13.40
CA ASP A 41 3.78 -9.69 14.43
C ASP A 41 3.94 -8.60 15.51
N LYS A 42 4.14 -7.34 15.10
CA LYS A 42 4.37 -6.23 16.02
C LYS A 42 3.09 -5.57 16.51
N ARG A 43 3.09 -5.22 17.80
CA ARG A 43 2.07 -4.37 18.44
C ARG A 43 2.72 -3.38 19.40
N ALA A 44 2.52 -2.09 19.16
CA ALA A 44 3.03 -1.00 19.98
C ALA A 44 2.06 0.18 19.95
N ASP A 45 2.19 1.14 20.86
CA ASP A 45 1.44 2.39 20.76
C ASP A 45 2.12 3.31 19.73
N SER A 46 3.47 3.38 19.78
CA SER A 46 4.32 4.03 18.79
C SER A 46 5.42 3.07 18.29
N ASP A 47 5.62 2.94 16.99
CA ASP A 47 6.68 2.11 16.39
C ASP A 47 7.43 2.91 15.32
N GLU A 48 8.76 2.81 15.30
CA GLU A 48 9.63 3.36 14.26
C GLU A 48 10.52 2.24 13.71
N THR A 49 10.43 1.97 12.41
CA THR A 49 11.14 0.80 11.86
C THR A 49 11.78 1.02 10.50
N TYR A 50 12.92 0.36 10.32
CA TYR A 50 13.68 0.38 9.08
C TYR A 50 13.90 -1.05 8.60
N GLY A 51 13.33 -1.43 7.45
CA GLY A 51 13.57 -2.75 6.85
C GLY A 51 12.33 -3.43 6.28
N LEU A 52 12.20 -4.74 6.50
CA LEU A 52 11.06 -5.55 6.05
C LEU A 52 10.16 -5.85 7.24
N ASN A 53 8.90 -5.41 7.16
CA ASN A 53 7.93 -5.57 8.23
C ASN A 53 6.71 -6.36 7.76
N PHE A 54 6.25 -7.26 8.62
CA PHE A 54 5.07 -8.08 8.40
C PHE A 54 4.13 -7.99 9.61
N ASP A 55 2.83 -7.88 9.35
CA ASP A 55 1.76 -7.94 10.35
C ASP A 55 1.95 -6.91 11.48
N LYS A 56 1.83 -5.63 11.13
CA LYS A 56 2.01 -4.53 12.08
C LYS A 56 0.70 -3.94 12.57
N ARG A 57 0.64 -3.62 13.86
CA ARG A 57 -0.43 -2.81 14.47
C ARG A 57 0.14 -1.77 15.42
N ALA A 58 -0.16 -0.50 15.19
CA ALA A 58 0.16 0.54 16.16
C ALA A 58 -0.88 1.66 16.16
N ASP A 59 -0.85 2.53 17.17
CA ASP A 59 -1.64 3.77 17.09
C ASP A 59 -0.90 4.76 16.16
N SER A 60 0.42 4.84 16.27
CA SER A 60 1.32 5.60 15.39
C SER A 60 2.46 4.72 14.89
N ASP A 61 2.66 4.59 13.57
CA ASP A 61 3.78 3.81 13.02
C ASP A 61 4.50 4.55 11.88
N GLU A 62 5.79 4.78 12.08
CA GLU A 62 6.72 5.36 11.10
C GLU A 62 7.59 4.26 10.50
N THR A 63 7.60 4.14 9.17
CA THR A 63 8.29 3.03 8.49
C THR A 63 9.09 3.46 7.28
N TYR A 64 10.30 2.91 7.18
CA TYR A 64 11.17 3.05 6.03
C TYR A 64 11.51 1.65 5.48
N GLY A 65 10.98 1.28 4.32
CA GLY A 65 11.28 0.01 3.67
C GLY A 65 10.11 -0.68 3.02
N LEU A 66 10.00 -2.01 3.21
CA LEU A 66 8.91 -2.82 2.66
C LEU A 66 7.98 -3.26 3.78
N ASN A 67 6.70 -2.96 3.64
CA ASN A 67 5.70 -3.30 4.65
C ASN A 67 4.59 -4.16 4.04
N PHE A 68 4.18 -5.17 4.79
CA PHE A 68 3.06 -6.06 4.46
C PHE A 68 2.09 -6.09 5.63
N ASP A 69 0.80 -5.96 5.34
CA ASP A 69 -0.30 -6.08 6.31
C ASP A 69 -0.14 -5.11 7.50
N LYS A 70 -0.32 -3.82 7.24
CA LYS A 70 -0.20 -2.77 8.26
C LYS A 70 -1.56 -2.21 8.65
N ARG A 71 -1.76 -2.03 9.96
CA ARG A 71 -2.89 -1.28 10.52
C ARG A 71 -2.41 -0.23 11.50
N ALA A 72 -2.82 1.02 11.30
CA ALA A 72 -2.56 2.07 12.27
C ALA A 72 -3.73 3.03 12.45
N GLU A 73 -3.72 3.87 13.48
CA GLU A 73 -4.54 5.10 13.44
C GLU A 73 -3.83 6.12 12.56
N LYS A 74 -2.52 6.31 12.77
CA LYS A 74 -1.63 7.16 11.99
C LYS A 74 -0.45 6.37 11.43
N ASP A 75 -0.25 6.48 10.13
CA ASP A 75 0.81 5.81 9.40
C ASP A 75 1.62 6.82 8.60
N GLU A 76 2.94 6.77 8.75
CA GLU A 76 3.88 7.42 7.85
C GLU A 76 4.77 6.33 7.23
N ALA A 77 4.82 6.24 5.90
CA ALA A 77 5.66 5.26 5.23
C ALA A 77 6.43 5.78 4.03
N TYR A 78 7.70 5.40 4.00
CA TYR A 78 8.61 5.62 2.88
C TYR A 78 9.03 4.26 2.31
N GLY A 79 8.58 3.93 1.10
CA GLY A 79 8.99 2.70 0.41
C GLY A 79 7.84 1.97 -0.30
N LEU A 80 7.81 0.64 -0.19
CA LEU A 80 6.77 -0.19 -0.82
C LEU A 80 5.85 -0.76 0.26
N ASN A 81 4.55 -0.57 0.08
CA ASN A 81 3.55 -0.99 1.05
C ASN A 81 2.48 -1.85 0.39
N PHE A 82 2.09 -2.91 1.09
CA PHE A 82 1.06 -3.85 0.68
C PHE A 82 0.04 -3.98 1.81
N ASP A 83 -1.24 -3.93 1.46
CA ASP A 83 -2.37 -4.15 2.38
C ASP A 83 -2.33 -3.21 3.60
N LYS A 84 -2.54 -1.92 3.32
CA LYS A 84 -2.53 -0.87 4.35
C LYS A 84 -3.94 -0.49 4.78
N ARG A 85 -4.11 -0.30 6.09
CA ARG A 85 -5.29 0.35 6.66
C ARG A 85 -4.90 1.39 7.71
N ALA A 86 -5.33 2.63 7.53
CA ALA A 86 -5.15 3.68 8.53
C ALA A 86 -6.42 4.52 8.74
N GLU A 87 -6.46 5.37 9.77
CA GLU A 87 -7.39 6.52 9.75
C GLU A 87 -6.74 7.68 8.96
N SER A 88 -5.44 7.92 9.20
CA SER A 88 -4.60 8.87 8.47
C SER A 88 -3.35 8.16 7.95
N ASP A 89 -3.06 8.25 6.64
CA ASP A 89 -1.85 7.67 6.07
C ASP A 89 -1.12 8.62 5.13
N ASP A 90 0.15 8.89 5.44
CA ASP A 90 1.05 9.71 4.63
C ASP A 90 2.11 8.79 4.01
N THR A 91 2.16 8.75 2.68
CA THR A 91 3.04 7.80 1.97
C THR A 91 3.86 8.42 0.88
N TYR A 92 5.14 8.02 0.86
CA TYR A 92 6.07 8.29 -0.23
C TYR A 92 6.55 6.96 -0.82
N GLY A 93 6.08 6.61 -2.01
CA GLY A 93 6.55 5.41 -2.72
C GLY A 93 5.46 4.66 -3.48
N LEU A 94 5.49 3.33 -3.40
CA LEU A 94 4.54 2.46 -4.10
C LEU A 94 3.60 1.81 -3.10
N ASN A 95 2.29 1.93 -3.31
CA ASN A 95 1.30 1.28 -2.45
C ASN A 95 0.38 0.38 -3.27
N PHE A 96 0.04 -0.75 -2.67
CA PHE A 96 -0.92 -1.73 -3.16
C PHE A 96 -1.98 -1.96 -2.08
N ASP A 97 -3.25 -1.94 -2.48
CA ASP A 97 -4.39 -2.22 -1.61
C ASP A 97 -4.44 -1.33 -0.36
N LYS A 98 -4.81 -0.08 -0.57
CA LYS A 98 -4.80 0.97 0.46
C LYS A 98 -6.20 1.35 0.90
N ARG A 99 -6.41 1.47 2.22
CA ARG A 99 -7.63 2.03 2.81
C ARG A 99 -7.29 3.03 3.90
N ALA A 100 -7.76 4.26 3.76
CA ALA A 100 -7.64 5.27 4.81
C ALA A 100 -8.94 6.07 4.94
N ASP A 101 -9.11 6.84 6.00
CA ASP A 101 -10.14 7.88 6.01
C ASP A 101 -9.56 9.13 5.33
N ASN A 102 -8.35 9.54 5.72
CA ASN A 102 -7.56 10.58 5.07
C ASN A 102 -6.25 10.03 4.54
N ASP A 103 -5.91 10.40 3.32
CA ASP A 103 -4.77 9.83 2.62
C ASP A 103 -3.96 10.85 1.83
N ASP A 104 -2.70 11.02 2.20
CA ASP A 104 -1.75 11.82 1.43
C ASP A 104 -0.72 10.90 0.78
N THR A 105 -0.62 10.94 -0.55
CA THR A 105 0.35 10.10 -1.26
C THR A 105 1.18 10.87 -2.27
N TYR A 106 2.49 10.63 -2.23
CA TYR A 106 3.41 10.93 -3.30
C TYR A 106 3.98 9.64 -3.90
N GLY A 107 3.55 9.29 -5.12
CA GLY A 107 4.09 8.11 -5.82
C GLY A 107 3.06 7.34 -6.66
N LEU A 108 3.15 6.01 -6.63
CA LEU A 108 2.27 5.14 -7.42
C LEU A 108 1.34 4.35 -6.49
N ASN A 109 0.04 4.36 -6.78
CA ASN A 109 -0.94 3.58 -6.04
C ASN A 109 -1.72 2.64 -6.95
N PHE A 110 -1.99 1.46 -6.41
CA PHE A 110 -2.90 0.47 -6.97
C PHE A 110 -3.97 0.15 -5.93
N ASP A 111 -5.23 0.17 -6.35
CA ASP A 111 -6.39 -0.20 -5.54
C ASP A 111 -6.50 0.64 -4.26
N LYS A 112 -6.89 1.90 -4.42
CA LYS A 112 -7.00 2.85 -3.32
C LYS A 112 -8.45 3.16 -2.96
N ARG A 113 -8.72 3.21 -1.66
CA ARG A 113 -9.98 3.72 -1.10
C ARG A 113 -9.72 4.71 0.02
N ALA A 114 -10.32 5.89 -0.06
CA ALA A 114 -10.28 6.86 1.02
C ALA A 114 -11.63 7.56 1.18
N ASP A 115 -11.84 8.29 2.27
CA ASP A 115 -12.91 9.30 2.31
C ASP A 115 -12.38 10.60 1.69
N SER A 116 -11.18 11.03 2.10
CA SER A 116 -10.42 12.15 1.52
C SER A 116 -9.06 11.68 1.03
N ASP A 117 -8.68 12.07 -0.19
CA ASP A 117 -7.41 11.68 -0.78
C ASP A 117 -6.75 12.82 -1.56
N ASP A 118 -5.52 13.14 -1.16
CA ASP A 118 -4.61 14.03 -1.86
C ASP A 118 -3.46 13.21 -2.47
N THR A 119 -3.37 13.18 -3.81
CA THR A 119 -2.32 12.42 -4.49
C THR A 119 -1.49 13.26 -5.47
N TYR A 120 -0.17 13.14 -5.34
CA TYR A 120 0.79 13.50 -6.38
C TYR A 120 1.40 12.24 -7.00
N GLY A 121 1.00 11.90 -8.23
CA GLY A 121 1.60 10.79 -8.97
C GLY A 121 0.65 9.99 -9.86
N LEU A 122 0.79 8.67 -9.87
CA LEU A 122 -0.03 7.78 -10.72
C LEU A 122 -0.94 6.91 -9.84
N ASN A 123 -2.22 6.86 -10.17
CA ASN A 123 -3.17 5.97 -9.50
C ASN A 123 -3.85 5.03 -10.50
N PHE A 124 -4.03 3.80 -10.05
CA PHE A 124 -4.85 2.78 -10.71
C PHE A 124 -5.94 2.34 -9.73
N ASP A 125 -7.19 2.32 -10.21
CA ASP A 125 -8.35 1.85 -9.46
C ASP A 125 -8.54 2.61 -8.14
N LYS A 126 -9.05 3.84 -8.26
CA LYS A 126 -9.18 4.77 -7.14
C LYS A 126 -10.63 5.08 -6.81
N ARG A 127 -10.96 5.06 -5.52
CA ARG A 127 -12.26 5.47 -5.00
C ARG A 127 -12.11 6.42 -3.82
N ALA A 128 -12.74 7.57 -3.87
CA ALA A 128 -12.79 8.49 -2.74
C ALA A 128 -14.16 9.18 -2.63
N ASP A 129 -14.49 9.78 -1.50
CA ASP A 129 -15.62 10.71 -1.45
C ASP A 129 -15.16 12.09 -1.96
N SER A 130 -13.99 12.56 -1.50
CA SER A 130 -13.31 13.76 -1.99
C SER A 130 -11.93 13.41 -2.51
N ASP A 131 -11.59 13.92 -3.69
CA ASP A 131 -10.31 13.63 -4.30
C ASP A 131 -9.61 14.81 -4.97
N ASP A 132 -8.38 15.08 -4.56
CA ASP A 132 -7.50 16.04 -5.20
C ASP A 132 -6.28 15.31 -5.77
N THR A 133 -6.13 15.33 -7.10
CA THR A 133 -5.00 14.67 -7.77
C THR A 133 -4.20 15.59 -8.68
N TYR A 134 -2.89 15.58 -8.48
CA TYR A 134 -1.90 16.02 -9.47
C TYR A 134 -1.21 14.82 -10.12
N GLY A 135 -1.57 14.50 -11.36
CA GLY A 135 -0.93 13.43 -12.11
C GLY A 135 -1.84 12.62 -13.03
N LEU A 136 -1.63 11.30 -13.09
CA LEU A 136 -2.38 10.42 -14.00
C LEU A 136 -3.25 9.45 -13.19
N ASN A 137 -4.52 9.35 -13.55
CA ASN A 137 -5.43 8.37 -12.96
C ASN A 137 -6.01 7.44 -14.03
N PHE A 138 -6.09 6.17 -13.67
CA PHE A 138 -6.79 5.13 -14.40
C PHE A 138 -7.90 4.57 -13.52
N ASP A 139 -9.13 4.54 -14.04
CA ASP A 139 -10.31 4.02 -13.37
C ASP A 139 -10.57 4.71 -12.02
N LYS A 140 -11.08 5.95 -12.11
CA LYS A 140 -11.34 6.80 -10.95
C LYS A 140 -12.83 6.95 -10.69
N ARG A 141 -13.22 6.84 -9.43
CA ARG A 141 -14.55 7.21 -8.95
C ARG A 141 -14.45 8.13 -7.73
N ALA A 142 -15.09 9.28 -7.78
CA ALA A 142 -15.23 10.13 -6.60
C ALA A 142 -16.64 10.74 -6.51
N ASP A 143 -17.03 11.26 -5.34
CA ASP A 143 -18.22 12.14 -5.29
C ASP A 143 -17.79 13.56 -5.71
N LYS A 144 -16.68 14.07 -5.18
CA LYS A 144 -16.02 15.30 -5.63
C LYS A 144 -14.61 15.03 -6.10
N ASP A 145 -14.24 15.65 -7.22
CA ASP A 145 -12.97 15.41 -7.87
C ASP A 145 -12.35 16.70 -8.39
N GLU A 146 -11.17 17.06 -7.88
CA GLU A 146 -10.28 18.04 -8.49
C GLU A 146 -9.07 17.32 -9.11
N THR A 147 -8.83 17.51 -10.40
CA THR A 147 -7.66 16.91 -11.07
C THR A 147 -6.88 17.91 -11.89
N TYR A 148 -5.57 17.93 -11.68
CA TYR A 148 -4.59 18.53 -12.59
C TYR A 148 -3.79 17.42 -13.26
N GLY A 149 -4.15 17.07 -14.50
CA GLY A 149 -3.45 16.04 -15.25
C GLY A 149 -4.32 15.23 -16.20
N LEU A 150 -4.09 13.91 -16.27
CA LEU A 150 -4.80 13.04 -17.21
C LEU A 150 -5.65 12.01 -16.47
N ASN A 151 -6.90 11.86 -16.87
CA ASN A 151 -7.76 10.79 -16.39
C ASN A 151 -8.20 9.87 -17.52
N PHE A 152 -8.22 8.57 -17.23
CA PHE A 152 -8.82 7.54 -18.07
C PHE A 152 -9.92 6.85 -17.26
N ASN A 153 -11.12 6.74 -17.82
CA ASN A 153 -12.31 6.17 -17.18
C ASN A 153 -12.64 6.84 -15.83
N LYS A 154 -13.14 8.08 -15.89
CA LYS A 154 -13.48 8.84 -14.69
C LYS A 154 -14.98 8.92 -14.47
N ARG A 155 -15.41 8.77 -13.21
CA ARG A 155 -16.78 9.02 -12.78
C ARG A 155 -16.80 9.92 -11.55
N ALA A 156 -17.51 11.03 -11.59
CA ALA A 156 -17.71 11.88 -10.44
C ALA A 156 -19.13 12.46 -10.37
N ASP A 157 -19.60 12.86 -9.19
CA ASP A 157 -20.82 13.67 -9.10
C ASP A 157 -20.48 15.15 -9.39
N GLU A 158 -19.37 15.64 -8.85
CA GLU A 158 -18.80 16.97 -9.11
C GLU A 158 -17.35 16.82 -9.58
N ASP A 159 -17.04 17.39 -10.74
CA ASP A 159 -15.73 17.34 -11.36
C ASP A 159 -15.20 18.73 -11.71
N GLU A 160 -13.99 19.04 -11.24
CA GLU A 160 -13.14 20.12 -11.74
C GLU A 160 -11.84 19.51 -12.30
N THR A 161 -11.58 19.70 -13.60
CA THR A 161 -10.38 19.16 -14.25
C THR A 161 -9.61 20.22 -15.03
N TYR A 162 -8.32 20.35 -14.75
CA TYR A 162 -7.33 21.04 -15.56
C TYR A 162 -6.46 20.02 -16.29
N GLY A 163 -6.86 19.61 -17.49
CA GLY A 163 -6.12 18.62 -18.26
C GLY A 163 -6.95 17.83 -19.27
N LEU A 164 -6.62 16.55 -19.46
CA LEU A 164 -7.32 15.71 -20.45
C LEU A 164 -8.07 14.58 -19.76
N ASN A 165 -9.30 14.34 -20.21
CA ASN A 165 -10.07 13.18 -19.78
C ASN A 165 -10.39 12.28 -20.96
N PHE A 166 -10.29 10.97 -20.75
CA PHE A 166 -10.75 9.93 -21.66
C PHE A 166 -11.84 9.12 -20.95
N ASP A 167 -12.99 8.95 -21.59
CA ASP A 167 -14.15 8.22 -21.04
C ASP A 167 -14.63 8.80 -19.69
N LYS A 168 -15.03 10.07 -19.67
CA LYS A 168 -15.50 10.74 -18.45
C LYS A 168 -17.02 10.75 -18.33
N ARG A 169 -17.53 10.61 -17.09
CA ARG A 169 -18.92 10.89 -16.74
C ARG A 169 -18.98 11.74 -15.47
N ALA A 170 -19.63 12.90 -15.54
CA ALA A 170 -19.89 13.71 -14.37
C ALA A 170 -21.27 14.38 -14.42
N ASP A 171 -21.90 14.55 -13.26
CA ASP A 171 -23.19 15.25 -13.15
C ASP A 171 -23.01 16.78 -13.19
N LYS A 172 -21.97 17.29 -12.51
CA LYS A 172 -21.47 18.66 -12.63
C LYS A 172 -20.03 18.62 -13.12
N ASP A 173 -19.70 19.42 -14.13
CA ASP A 173 -18.41 19.38 -14.82
C ASP A 173 -17.89 20.79 -15.13
N GLU A 174 -16.70 21.09 -14.61
CA GLU A 174 -15.87 22.23 -14.97
C GLU A 174 -14.53 21.74 -15.53
N THR A 175 -14.42 21.65 -16.86
CA THR A 175 -13.18 21.23 -17.53
C THR A 175 -12.46 22.39 -18.20
N TYR A 176 -11.22 22.63 -17.76
CA TYR A 176 -10.21 23.47 -18.42
C TYR A 176 -9.23 22.60 -19.21
N GLY A 177 -9.71 22.05 -20.33
CA GLY A 177 -8.92 21.16 -21.18
C GLY A 177 -9.76 20.42 -22.21
N LEU A 178 -9.48 19.14 -22.47
CA LEU A 178 -10.19 18.35 -23.47
C LEU A 178 -10.80 17.09 -22.86
N ASN A 179 -12.04 16.81 -23.25
CA ASN A 179 -12.72 15.54 -22.97
C ASN A 179 -12.80 14.72 -24.28
N PHE A 180 -12.37 13.47 -24.20
CA PHE A 180 -12.45 12.47 -25.25
C PHE A 180 -13.42 11.38 -24.78
N ASP A 181 -14.53 11.22 -25.49
CA ASP A 181 -15.57 10.21 -25.20
C ASP A 181 -15.43 8.95 -26.06
#